data_AF-A0A1L7I8L5-F1
#
_entry.id   AF-A0A1L7I8L5-F1
#
_cell.length_a   1.000
_cell.length_b   1.000
_cell.length_c   1.000
_cell.angle_alpha   90.00
_cell.angle_beta   90.00
_cell.angle_gamma   90.00
#
_symmetry.space_group_name_H-M   'P 1'
#
loop_
_entity.id
_entity.type
_entity.pdbx_description
1 polymer ?
#
loop_
_entity_poly.entity_id
_entity_poly.type
_entity_poly.pdbx_seq_one_letter_code
_entity_poly.pdbx_strand_id
1 'polypeptide(L)'
;MPMASKQTLVKALTNSQPEEFILKIKNNESYYQHIPSLKQEGFYMGSRAGTTPYYSNNATDTIIKMSRSLGYISQPQLDWQLTNKTKMIGDYKCYRASIKEKLYSRQGYYYYKDVIAWFTPEIPLNFGPKNYKGLPGLILQIEDNEYTLTATKINLNPSEEFKIERPKKNAKVITKQESFDRIKEMEDDRQKSFSAKNR
;
A
#
# COMPACT_ATOMS: atom_id res chain seq x y z
N MET A 1 2.87 15.59 26.78
CA MET A 1 3.46 14.25 26.54
C MET A 1 4.83 14.19 27.20
N PRO A 2 5.11 13.25 28.11
CA PRO A 2 6.37 13.22 28.87
C PRO A 2 7.55 12.85 27.96
N MET A 3 8.70 13.51 28.18
CA MET A 3 9.91 13.43 27.35
C MET A 3 10.44 12.01 27.11
N ALA A 4 10.20 11.07 28.05
CA ALA A 4 10.58 9.67 27.92
C ALA A 4 9.94 8.98 26.70
N SER A 5 8.68 9.28 26.39
CA SER A 5 7.98 8.69 25.23
C SER A 5 8.55 9.14 23.89
N LYS A 6 8.99 10.40 23.79
CA LYS A 6 9.60 10.96 22.57
C LYS A 6 10.97 10.34 22.31
N GLN A 7 11.78 10.12 23.35
CA GLN A 7 13.10 9.51 23.22
C GLN A 7 13.01 8.03 22.78
N THR A 8 12.03 7.28 23.28
CA THR A 8 11.78 5.90 22.84
C THR A 8 11.27 5.83 21.40
N LEU A 9 10.40 6.75 20.99
CA LEU A 9 9.93 6.89 19.59
C LEU A 9 11.09 7.22 18.63
N VAL A 10 11.97 8.17 19.01
CA VAL A 10 13.14 8.53 18.20
C VAL A 10 14.10 7.36 18.06
N LYS A 11 14.40 6.65 19.16
CA LYS A 11 15.25 5.44 19.14
C LYS A 11 14.66 4.31 18.27
N ALA A 12 13.35 4.13 18.30
CA ALA A 12 12.66 3.14 17.46
C ALA A 12 12.72 3.51 15.96
N LEU A 13 12.63 4.80 15.62
CA LEU A 13 12.75 5.27 14.24
C LEU A 13 14.20 5.16 13.72
N THR A 14 15.20 5.51 14.53
CA THR A 14 16.61 5.48 14.13
C THR A 14 17.18 4.06 14.00
N ASN A 15 16.61 3.07 14.69
CA ASN A 15 17.08 1.68 14.68
C ASN A 15 16.21 0.74 13.82
N SER A 16 15.20 1.27 13.11
CA SER A 16 14.31 0.44 12.29
C SER A 16 15.02 -0.07 11.04
N GLN A 17 15.05 -1.40 10.87
CA GLN A 17 15.45 -2.03 9.61
C GLN A 17 14.42 -1.66 8.53
N PRO A 18 14.84 -1.47 7.27
CA PRO A 18 13.91 -1.21 6.18
C PRO A 18 12.90 -2.36 6.08
N GLU A 19 11.64 -2.01 5.93
CA GLU A 19 10.59 -3.00 5.71
C GLU A 19 10.67 -3.54 4.29
N GLU A 20 10.54 -4.86 4.15
CA GLU A 20 10.60 -5.53 2.87
C GLU A 20 9.19 -5.79 2.32
N PHE A 21 9.05 -5.60 1.02
CA PHE A 21 7.83 -5.88 0.27
C PHE A 21 8.18 -6.61 -1.01
N ILE A 22 7.26 -7.45 -1.47
CA ILE A 22 7.43 -8.18 -2.73
C ILE A 22 6.21 -7.95 -3.62
N LEU A 23 6.50 -7.61 -4.88
CA LEU A 23 5.53 -7.54 -5.97
C LEU A 23 5.80 -8.71 -6.92
N LYS A 24 4.89 -9.66 -6.95
CA LYS A 24 4.92 -10.81 -7.85
C LYS A 24 4.04 -10.50 -9.06
N ILE A 25 4.56 -10.64 -10.27
CA ILE A 25 3.81 -10.39 -11.51
C ILE A 25 3.89 -11.65 -12.37
N LYS A 26 2.75 -12.17 -12.81
CA LYS A 26 2.67 -13.31 -13.73
C LYS A 26 1.51 -13.07 -14.69
N ASN A 27 1.82 -13.02 -15.98
CA ASN A 27 0.86 -12.70 -17.04
C ASN A 27 0.16 -11.35 -16.75
N ASN A 28 -1.18 -11.34 -16.70
CA ASN A 28 -1.99 -10.15 -16.43
C ASN A 28 -2.32 -9.98 -14.94
N GLU A 29 -1.66 -10.69 -14.04
CA GLU A 29 -1.94 -10.63 -12.60
C GLU A 29 -0.73 -10.14 -11.81
N SER A 30 -0.99 -9.44 -10.70
CA SER A 30 0.01 -9.11 -9.71
C SER A 30 -0.47 -9.33 -8.29
N TYR A 31 0.48 -9.65 -7.40
CA TYR A 31 0.27 -9.75 -5.96
C TYR A 31 1.37 -9.01 -5.20
N TYR A 32 0.96 -8.04 -4.39
CA TYR A 32 1.84 -7.26 -3.54
C TYR A 32 1.61 -7.61 -2.07
N GLN A 33 2.69 -7.88 -1.34
CA GLN A 33 2.62 -8.18 0.09
C GLN A 33 3.83 -7.63 0.84
N HIS A 34 3.62 -7.36 2.13
CA HIS A 34 4.69 -7.07 3.09
C HIS A 34 5.33 -8.38 3.56
N ILE A 35 6.66 -8.42 3.62
CA ILE A 35 7.43 -9.50 4.21
C ILE A 35 7.73 -9.10 5.66
N PRO A 36 7.12 -9.76 6.67
CA PRO A 36 7.40 -9.45 8.06
C PRO A 36 8.87 -9.74 8.37
N SER A 37 9.63 -8.73 8.78
CA SER A 37 10.93 -8.96 9.42
C SER A 37 10.72 -9.67 10.76
N LEU A 38 11.63 -10.59 11.10
CA LEU A 38 11.63 -11.28 12.39
C LEU A 38 11.63 -10.23 13.51
N LYS A 39 10.61 -10.30 14.37
CA LYS A 39 10.37 -9.36 15.47
C LYS A 39 11.63 -9.21 16.33
N GLN A 40 12.17 -7.99 16.45
CA GLN A 40 12.98 -7.66 17.62
C GLN A 40 12.06 -7.56 18.84
N GLU A 41 12.51 -8.08 19.98
CA GLU A 41 11.83 -7.91 21.26
C GLU A 41 11.69 -6.42 21.59
N GLY A 42 10.46 -5.90 21.62
CA GLY A 42 10.19 -4.49 21.85
C GLY A 42 8.84 -3.99 21.31
N PHE A 43 8.61 -2.68 21.45
CA PHE A 43 7.39 -2.00 20.99
C PHE A 43 7.32 -2.03 19.45
N TYR A 44 6.40 -2.83 18.89
CA TYR A 44 6.19 -2.90 17.44
C TYR A 44 5.45 -1.65 16.94
N MET A 45 6.18 -0.73 16.32
CA MET A 45 5.57 0.34 15.52
C MET A 45 5.12 -0.30 14.21
N GLY A 46 3.81 -0.31 13.94
CA GLY A 46 3.28 -0.89 12.70
C GLY A 46 3.80 -0.15 11.45
N SER A 47 3.82 -0.85 10.32
CA SER A 47 4.27 -0.29 9.04
C SER A 47 3.53 0.97 8.63
N ARG A 48 4.27 2.02 8.28
CA ARG A 48 3.72 3.28 7.72
C ARG A 48 3.22 3.10 6.29
N ALA A 49 3.88 2.21 5.52
CA ALA A 49 3.38 1.79 4.22
C ALA A 49 2.15 0.86 4.35
N GLY A 50 1.93 0.28 5.52
CA GLY A 50 0.83 -0.64 5.77
C GLY A 50 1.13 -2.03 5.23
N THR A 51 0.59 -3.04 5.92
CA THR A 51 0.92 -4.45 5.70
C THR A 51 -0.16 -5.22 4.94
N THR A 52 -1.18 -4.52 4.42
CA THR A 52 -2.30 -5.16 3.74
C THR A 52 -1.88 -5.62 2.35
N PRO A 53 -2.10 -6.88 1.96
CA PRO A 53 -1.80 -7.34 0.62
C PRO A 53 -2.80 -6.82 -0.42
N TYR A 54 -2.32 -6.73 -1.66
CA TYR A 54 -3.10 -6.28 -2.81
C TYR A 54 -2.97 -7.29 -3.94
N TYR A 55 -4.10 -7.61 -4.58
CA TYR A 55 -4.15 -8.34 -5.83
C TYR A 55 -4.64 -7.42 -6.94
N SER A 56 -4.04 -7.51 -8.11
CA SER A 56 -4.56 -6.83 -9.29
C SER A 56 -4.57 -7.73 -10.52
N ASN A 57 -5.49 -7.46 -11.43
CA ASN A 57 -5.62 -8.16 -12.69
C ASN A 57 -5.93 -7.16 -13.80
N ASN A 58 -5.10 -7.16 -14.84
CA ASN A 58 -5.24 -6.28 -16.00
C ASN A 58 -6.29 -6.74 -17.01
N ALA A 59 -6.58 -8.04 -17.09
CA ALA A 59 -7.57 -8.55 -18.03
C ALA A 59 -8.99 -8.13 -17.63
N THR A 60 -9.26 -8.03 -16.33
CA THR A 60 -10.54 -7.59 -15.76
C THR A 60 -10.51 -6.15 -15.24
N ASP A 61 -9.35 -5.51 -15.33
CA ASP A 61 -9.03 -4.22 -14.73
C ASP A 61 -9.48 -4.05 -13.27
N THR A 62 -9.21 -5.09 -12.46
CA THR A 62 -9.60 -5.13 -11.04
C THR A 62 -8.41 -4.93 -10.13
N ILE A 63 -8.62 -4.18 -9.04
CA ILE A 63 -7.68 -4.03 -7.93
C ILE A 63 -8.39 -4.37 -6.63
N ILE A 64 -7.84 -5.28 -5.84
CA ILE A 64 -8.47 -5.78 -4.62
C ILE A 64 -7.48 -5.68 -3.47
N LYS A 65 -7.86 -4.89 -2.46
CA LYS A 65 -7.18 -4.84 -1.16
C LYS A 65 -7.73 -5.96 -0.27
N MET A 66 -6.86 -6.81 0.25
CA MET A 66 -7.24 -7.97 1.07
C MET A 66 -7.15 -7.65 2.57
N SER A 67 -8.13 -6.89 3.08
CA SER A 67 -8.18 -6.50 4.49
C SER A 67 -8.53 -7.69 5.39
N ARG A 68 -7.78 -7.87 6.48
CA ARG A 68 -8.10 -8.89 7.49
C ARG A 68 -9.41 -8.62 8.22
N SER A 69 -9.76 -7.36 8.45
CA SER A 69 -10.96 -6.97 9.21
C SER A 69 -12.19 -6.75 8.33
N LEU A 70 -12.00 -6.25 7.11
CA LEU A 70 -13.10 -5.86 6.22
C LEU A 70 -13.30 -6.83 5.04
N GLY A 71 -12.42 -7.83 4.88
CA GLY A 71 -12.42 -8.73 3.74
C GLY A 71 -11.83 -8.08 2.49
N TYR A 72 -12.40 -8.39 1.34
CA TYR A 72 -11.91 -7.92 0.04
C TYR A 72 -12.55 -6.58 -0.33
N ILE A 73 -11.72 -5.60 -0.64
CA ILE A 73 -12.18 -4.24 -0.96
C ILE A 73 -11.69 -3.88 -2.37
N SER A 74 -12.63 -3.65 -3.28
CA SER A 74 -12.32 -3.12 -4.62
C SER A 74 -11.75 -1.70 -4.52
N GLN A 75 -10.65 -1.46 -5.21
CA GLN A 75 -10.03 -0.14 -5.32
C GLN A 75 -10.34 0.48 -6.69
N PRO A 76 -10.62 1.79 -6.75
CA PRO A 76 -10.82 2.49 -8.01
C PRO A 76 -9.52 2.57 -8.80
N GLN A 77 -9.65 2.80 -10.10
CA GLN A 77 -8.55 3.19 -10.96
C GLN A 77 -8.02 4.56 -10.56
N LEU A 78 -6.76 4.82 -10.91
CA LEU A 78 -6.05 6.03 -10.54
C LEU A 78 -5.79 6.90 -11.78
N ASP A 79 -6.30 8.13 -11.76
CA ASP A 79 -6.12 9.09 -12.84
C ASP A 79 -4.81 9.87 -12.65
N TRP A 80 -3.72 9.26 -13.13
CA TRP A 80 -2.37 9.83 -13.00
C TRP A 80 -2.18 11.11 -13.79
N GLN A 81 -1.57 12.11 -13.15
CA GLN A 81 -1.05 13.30 -13.80
C GLN A 81 0.43 13.09 -14.15
N LEU A 82 0.72 12.83 -15.42
CA LEU A 82 2.09 12.62 -15.90
C LEU A 82 2.84 13.95 -16.00
N THR A 83 4.14 13.92 -15.74
CA THR A 83 5.02 15.08 -15.90
C THR A 83 6.32 14.68 -16.57
N ASN A 84 6.95 15.63 -17.27
CA ASN A 84 8.21 15.40 -18.01
C ASN A 84 9.45 15.31 -17.10
N LYS A 85 9.27 15.24 -15.77
CA LYS A 85 10.40 15.08 -14.85
C LYS A 85 10.90 13.66 -14.90
N THR A 86 12.22 13.50 -14.99
CA THR A 86 12.88 12.20 -15.04
C THR A 86 13.88 12.03 -13.91
N LYS A 87 14.09 10.79 -13.48
CA LYS A 87 15.08 10.41 -12.46
C LYS A 87 15.58 9.00 -12.77
N MET A 88 16.84 8.71 -12.44
CA MET A 88 17.36 7.34 -12.48
C MET A 88 17.06 6.61 -11.17
N ILE A 89 16.56 5.37 -11.27
CA ILE A 89 16.35 4.48 -10.13
C ILE A 89 16.96 3.13 -10.48
N GLY A 90 18.09 2.80 -9.85
CA GLY A 90 18.99 1.77 -10.36
C GLY A 90 19.46 2.16 -11.77
N ASP A 91 19.34 1.23 -12.70
CA ASP A 91 19.74 1.42 -14.11
C ASP A 91 18.62 1.96 -15.00
N TYR A 92 17.41 2.15 -14.46
CA TYR A 92 16.23 2.49 -15.25
C TYR A 92 15.93 3.98 -15.24
N LYS A 93 15.65 4.54 -16.43
CA LYS A 93 15.13 5.90 -16.55
C LYS A 93 13.66 5.91 -16.18
N CYS A 94 13.33 6.66 -15.14
CA CYS A 94 11.98 6.77 -14.62
C CYS A 94 11.37 8.14 -14.91
N TYR A 95 10.06 8.19 -15.09
CA TYR A 95 9.25 9.36 -15.32
C TYR A 95 8.32 9.58 -14.13
N ARG A 96 8.06 10.85 -13.81
CA ARG A 96 7.23 11.21 -12.67
C ARG A 96 5.76 11.31 -13.04
N ALA A 97 4.92 10.63 -12.28
CA ALA A 97 3.48 10.83 -12.24
C ALA A 97 3.04 11.23 -10.82
N SER A 98 1.91 11.91 -10.69
CA SER A 98 1.34 12.27 -9.40
C SER A 98 -0.17 12.12 -9.37
N ILE A 99 -0.71 11.83 -8.19
CA ILE A 99 -2.15 11.80 -7.91
C ILE A 99 -2.42 12.43 -6.55
N LYS A 100 -3.67 12.85 -6.36
CA LYS A 100 -4.22 13.25 -5.07
C LYS A 100 -5.36 12.33 -4.71
N GLU A 101 -5.12 11.40 -3.81
CA GLU A 101 -6.09 10.39 -3.43
C GLU A 101 -6.94 10.85 -2.24
N LYS A 102 -8.26 10.67 -2.32
CA LYS A 102 -9.17 10.86 -1.19
C LYS A 102 -9.24 9.57 -0.36
N LEU A 103 -8.95 9.69 0.93
CA LEU A 103 -8.92 8.60 1.90
C LEU A 103 -9.81 8.92 3.09
N TYR A 104 -10.24 7.88 3.81
CA TYR A 104 -11.00 8.00 5.05
C TYR A 104 -10.15 7.53 6.23
N SER A 105 -9.96 8.42 7.20
CA SER A 105 -9.19 8.15 8.40
C SER A 105 -9.96 7.20 9.31
N ARG A 106 -9.24 6.36 10.05
CA ARG A 106 -9.81 5.58 11.15
C ARG A 106 -10.40 6.45 12.26
N GLN A 107 -10.01 7.73 12.31
CA GLN A 107 -10.55 8.72 13.24
C GLN A 107 -11.83 9.40 12.73
N GLY A 108 -12.40 8.94 11.60
CA GLY A 108 -13.73 9.36 11.16
C GLY A 108 -13.78 10.56 10.21
N TYR A 109 -12.65 11.04 9.68
CA TYR A 109 -12.61 12.19 8.75
C TYR A 109 -11.99 11.85 7.39
N TYR A 110 -12.41 12.57 6.35
CA TYR A 110 -11.78 12.50 5.03
C TYR A 110 -10.51 13.33 4.99
N TYR A 111 -9.49 12.82 4.32
CA TYR A 111 -8.26 13.53 4.05
C TYR A 111 -7.75 13.21 2.65
N TYR A 112 -6.84 14.04 2.16
CA TYR A 112 -6.19 13.83 0.87
C TYR A 112 -4.73 13.43 1.09
N LYS A 113 -4.26 12.50 0.26
CA LYS A 113 -2.86 12.10 0.21
C LYS A 113 -2.32 12.39 -1.18
N ASP A 114 -1.30 13.25 -1.24
CA ASP A 114 -0.53 13.45 -2.46
C ASP A 114 0.47 12.31 -2.58
N VAL A 115 0.46 11.64 -3.73
CA VAL A 115 1.32 10.51 -4.02
C VAL A 115 2.06 10.77 -5.31
N ILE A 116 3.37 10.56 -5.28
CA ILE A 116 4.25 10.64 -6.44
C ILE A 116 4.69 9.23 -6.80
N ALA A 117 4.56 8.88 -8.07
CA ALA A 117 5.05 7.63 -8.63
C ALA A 117 6.17 7.91 -9.63
N TRP A 118 7.21 7.09 -9.59
CA TRP A 118 8.27 7.05 -10.58
C TRP A 118 8.17 5.72 -11.32
N PHE A 119 7.88 5.77 -12.62
CA PHE A 119 7.66 4.59 -13.45
C PHE A 119 8.62 4.55 -14.63
N THR A 120 8.98 3.35 -15.10
CA THR A 120 9.85 3.16 -16.26
C THR A 120 9.11 2.43 -17.40
N PRO A 121 9.00 3.02 -18.59
CA PRO A 121 8.49 2.35 -19.79
C PRO A 121 9.40 1.22 -20.30
N GLU A 122 10.66 1.18 -19.87
CA GLU A 122 11.63 0.13 -20.28
C GLU A 122 11.18 -1.27 -19.84
N ILE A 123 10.41 -1.35 -18.75
CA ILE A 123 9.67 -2.55 -18.35
C ILE A 123 8.19 -2.24 -18.60
N PRO A 124 7.61 -2.66 -19.75
CA PRO A 124 6.26 -2.28 -20.17
C PRO A 124 5.16 -3.07 -19.43
N LEU A 125 5.30 -3.18 -18.11
CA LEU A 125 4.34 -3.80 -17.20
C LEU A 125 3.69 -2.69 -16.39
N ASN A 126 2.41 -2.42 -16.63
CA ASN A 126 1.61 -1.39 -15.96
C ASN A 126 1.20 -1.74 -14.51
N PHE A 127 2.14 -2.31 -13.74
CA PHE A 127 1.97 -2.68 -12.34
C PHE A 127 2.83 -1.80 -11.42
N GLY A 128 2.55 -1.90 -10.12
CA GLY A 128 3.31 -1.20 -9.10
C GLY A 128 3.00 -1.71 -7.70
N PRO A 129 3.67 -1.17 -6.68
CA PRO A 129 3.42 -1.54 -5.30
C PRO A 129 2.01 -1.16 -4.87
N LYS A 130 1.40 -1.95 -3.97
CA LYS A 130 0.03 -1.77 -3.47
C LYS A 130 -1.03 -1.77 -4.58
N ASN A 131 -1.87 -0.72 -4.62
CA ASN A 131 -2.88 -0.45 -5.64
C ASN A 131 -2.39 0.53 -6.71
N TYR A 132 -1.13 0.96 -6.69
CA TYR A 132 -0.62 1.90 -7.68
C TYR A 132 -0.34 1.14 -8.98
N LYS A 133 -1.23 1.31 -9.96
CA LYS A 133 -1.11 0.76 -11.32
C LYS A 133 -1.69 1.74 -12.35
N GLY A 134 -1.61 1.38 -13.63
CA GLY A 134 -2.20 2.15 -14.73
C GLY A 134 -1.26 3.14 -15.42
N LEU A 135 0.01 3.16 -15.04
CA LEU A 135 1.05 3.91 -15.75
C LEU A 135 1.62 3.07 -16.92
N PRO A 136 2.12 3.70 -18.00
CA PRO A 136 2.69 3.00 -19.15
C PRO A 136 4.11 2.51 -18.84
N GLY A 137 4.24 1.62 -17.87
CA GLY A 137 5.50 1.07 -17.37
C GLY A 137 5.44 0.66 -15.91
N LEU A 138 6.47 -0.04 -15.45
CA LEU A 138 6.56 -0.55 -14.09
C LEU A 138 6.86 0.60 -13.12
N ILE A 139 6.08 0.72 -12.06
CA ILE A 139 6.35 1.68 -10.99
C ILE A 139 7.47 1.15 -10.11
N LEU A 140 8.61 1.86 -10.10
CA LEU A 140 9.78 1.50 -9.31
C LEU A 140 9.83 2.23 -7.98
N GLN A 141 9.18 3.39 -7.85
CA GLN A 141 9.17 4.12 -6.59
C GLN A 141 7.85 4.83 -6.36
N ILE A 142 7.37 4.78 -5.12
CA ILE A 142 6.24 5.56 -4.62
C ILE A 142 6.71 6.41 -3.46
N GLU A 143 6.38 7.69 -3.51
CA GLU A 143 6.68 8.67 -2.46
C GLU A 143 5.37 9.30 -2.01
N ASP A 144 5.16 9.35 -0.70
CA ASP A 144 4.17 10.23 -0.07
C ASP A 144 4.77 10.91 1.16
N ASN A 145 3.98 11.70 1.88
CA ASN A 145 4.46 12.46 3.03
C ASN A 145 4.90 11.59 4.23
N GLU A 146 4.58 10.29 4.22
CA GLU A 146 4.80 9.39 5.36
C GLU A 146 5.87 8.34 5.10
N TYR A 147 6.04 7.88 3.86
CA TYR A 147 7.04 6.89 3.49
C TYR A 147 7.42 6.96 2.00
N THR A 148 8.55 6.34 1.69
CA THR A 148 8.99 6.05 0.32
C THR A 148 9.16 4.55 0.16
N LEU A 149 8.56 3.98 -0.89
CA LEU A 149 8.80 2.61 -1.32
C LEU A 149 9.65 2.66 -2.58
N THR A 150 10.83 2.07 -2.57
CA THR A 150 11.75 2.01 -3.72
C THR A 150 12.06 0.55 -4.05
N ALA A 151 11.97 0.19 -5.32
CA ALA A 151 12.37 -1.12 -5.82
C ALA A 151 13.91 -1.26 -5.72
N THR A 152 14.36 -2.24 -4.94
CA THR A 152 15.79 -2.53 -4.73
C THR A 152 16.28 -3.69 -5.58
N LYS A 153 15.38 -4.62 -5.94
CA LYS A 153 15.70 -5.80 -6.74
C LYS A 153 14.55 -6.11 -7.70
N ILE A 154 14.89 -6.34 -8.95
CA ILE A 154 13.94 -6.73 -10.00
C ILE A 154 14.45 -8.04 -10.59
N ASN A 155 13.60 -9.06 -10.58
CA ASN A 155 13.89 -10.34 -11.22
C ASN A 155 12.82 -10.62 -12.28
N LEU A 156 13.15 -10.37 -13.55
CA LEU A 156 12.23 -10.54 -14.68
C LEU A 156 12.08 -12.00 -15.12
N ASN A 157 13.06 -12.84 -14.82
CA ASN A 157 13.05 -14.26 -15.17
C ASN A 157 13.41 -15.11 -13.95
N PRO A 158 12.49 -15.23 -12.98
CA PRO A 158 12.74 -16.03 -11.79
C PRO A 158 12.84 -17.52 -12.12
N SER A 159 13.91 -18.17 -11.67
CA SER A 159 14.10 -19.61 -11.81
C SER A 159 13.11 -20.43 -10.98
N GLU A 160 12.59 -19.85 -9.89
CA GLU A 160 11.62 -20.49 -9.01
C GLU A 160 10.20 -20.16 -9.45
N GLU A 161 9.35 -21.18 -9.58
CA GLU A 161 7.92 -20.98 -9.75
C GLU A 161 7.30 -20.39 -8.49
N PHE A 162 6.57 -19.28 -8.65
CA PHE A 162 5.78 -18.68 -7.58
C PHE A 162 4.29 -18.70 -7.92
N LYS A 163 3.47 -18.74 -6.87
CA LYS A 163 2.01 -18.63 -6.96
C LYS A 163 1.57 -17.21 -6.65
N ILE A 164 0.55 -16.76 -7.37
CA ILE A 164 -0.17 -15.51 -7.09
C ILE A 164 -1.34 -15.85 -6.17
N GLU A 165 -1.40 -15.16 -5.03
CA GLU A 165 -2.55 -15.27 -4.13
C GLU A 165 -3.71 -14.45 -4.69
N ARG A 166 -4.84 -15.13 -4.89
CA ARG A 166 -6.06 -14.56 -5.47
C ARG A 166 -7.15 -14.45 -4.40
N PRO A 167 -8.11 -13.52 -4.56
CA PRO A 167 -9.34 -13.56 -3.77
C PRO A 167 -10.04 -14.91 -3.91
N LYS A 168 -10.74 -15.36 -2.85
CA LYS A 168 -11.54 -16.59 -2.92
C LYS A 168 -12.64 -16.42 -3.98
N LYS A 169 -12.91 -17.47 -4.79
CA LYS A 169 -13.86 -17.42 -5.93
C LYS A 169 -15.23 -16.81 -5.61
N ASN A 170 -15.77 -17.09 -4.41
CA ASN A 170 -17.09 -16.60 -3.98
C ASN A 170 -16.99 -15.57 -2.85
N ALA A 171 -15.85 -14.88 -2.76
CA ALA A 171 -15.68 -13.85 -1.76
C ALA A 171 -16.61 -12.66 -2.04
N LYS A 172 -17.27 -12.16 -0.99
CA LYS A 172 -17.92 -10.85 -1.06
C LYS A 172 -16.83 -9.78 -1.18
N VAL A 173 -16.86 -9.06 -2.29
CA VAL A 173 -16.02 -7.88 -2.51
C VAL A 173 -16.88 -6.65 -2.23
N ILE A 174 -16.41 -5.78 -1.34
CA ILE A 174 -17.06 -4.50 -1.05
C ILE A 174 -16.36 -3.36 -1.79
N THR A 175 -17.06 -2.26 -2.00
CA THR A 175 -16.48 -1.05 -2.61
C THR A 175 -15.60 -0.31 -1.60
N LYS A 176 -14.75 0.59 -2.11
CA LYS A 176 -13.95 1.49 -1.26
C LYS A 176 -14.86 2.37 -0.39
N GLN A 177 -15.99 2.83 -0.91
CA GLN A 177 -16.95 3.64 -0.14
C GLN A 177 -17.60 2.83 0.98
N GLU A 178 -18.10 1.62 0.69
CA GLU A 178 -18.65 0.72 1.72
C GLU A 178 -17.61 0.40 2.81
N SER A 179 -16.33 0.33 2.44
CA SER A 179 -15.25 0.15 3.42
C SER A 179 -15.10 1.35 4.35
N PHE A 180 -15.35 2.58 3.86
CA PHE A 180 -15.33 3.79 4.68
C PHE A 180 -16.52 3.83 5.63
N ASP A 181 -17.70 3.45 5.16
CA ASP A 181 -18.91 3.42 5.97
C ASP A 181 -18.76 2.42 7.14
N ARG A 182 -18.21 1.22 6.87
CA ARG A 182 -17.90 0.24 7.93
C ARG A 182 -16.86 0.74 8.93
N ILE A 183 -15.85 1.50 8.48
CA ILE A 183 -14.86 2.08 9.37
C ILE A 183 -15.51 3.11 10.30
N LYS A 184 -16.44 3.91 9.77
CA LYS A 184 -17.21 4.89 10.54
C LYS A 184 -18.06 4.21 11.62
N GLU A 185 -18.83 3.19 11.25
CA GLU A 185 -19.65 2.41 12.19
C GLU A 185 -18.82 1.81 13.33
N MET A 186 -17.68 1.21 13.00
CA MET A 186 -16.76 0.64 13.99
C MET A 186 -16.21 1.68 14.98
N GLU A 187 -15.98 2.92 14.53
CA GLU A 187 -15.51 4.00 15.38
C GLU A 187 -16.63 4.54 16.29
N ASP A 188 -17.85 4.71 15.75
CA ASP A 188 -19.02 5.13 16.52
C ASP A 188 -19.33 4.12 17.65
N ASP A 189 -19.28 2.82 17.35
CA ASP A 189 -19.48 1.76 18.34
C ASP A 189 -18.37 1.74 19.39
N ARG A 190 -17.13 1.97 18.97
CA ARG A 190 -15.99 2.10 19.88
C ARG A 190 -16.25 3.24 20.85
N GLN A 191 -16.58 4.45 20.37
CA GLN A 191 -16.82 5.62 21.24
C GLN A 191 -17.95 5.39 22.25
N LYS A 192 -19.07 4.77 21.83
CA LYS A 192 -20.16 4.38 22.74
C LYS A 192 -19.69 3.43 23.84
N SER A 193 -18.90 2.41 23.50
CA SER A 193 -18.38 1.44 24.46
C SER A 193 -17.40 2.05 25.48
N PHE A 194 -16.60 3.04 25.06
CA PHE A 194 -15.72 3.78 25.96
C PHE A 194 -16.52 4.71 26.90
N SER A 195 -17.57 5.37 26.40
CA SER A 195 -18.45 6.20 27.23
C SER A 195 -19.24 5.39 28.26
N ALA A 196 -19.66 4.17 27.92
CA ALA A 196 -20.40 3.29 28.81
C ALA A 196 -19.55 2.65 29.92
N LYS A 197 -18.24 2.48 29.71
CA LYS A 197 -17.31 1.94 30.72
C LYS A 197 -16.77 2.97 31.72
N ASN A 198 -16.95 4.26 31.42
CA ASN A 198 -16.50 5.38 32.26
C ASN A 198 -17.67 6.03 33.04
N ARG A 199 -18.82 5.36 33.10
CA ARG A 199 -19.95 5.65 34.00
C ARG A 199 -20.10 4.49 34.96
#